data_AF-M0B6T9-F1
#
_entry.id   AF-M0B6T9-F1
#
_cell.length_a   1.000
_cell.length_b   1.000
_cell.length_c   1.000
_cell.angle_alpha   90.00
_cell.angle_beta   90.00
_cell.angle_gamma   90.00
#
_symmetry.space_group_name_H-M   'P 1'
#
loop_
_entity.id
_entity.type
_entity.pdbx_description
1 polymer ?
#
loop_
_entity_poly.entity_id
_entity_poly.type
_entity_poly.pdbx_seq_one_letter_code
_entity_poly.pdbx_strand_id
1 'polypeptide(L)'
;MGRTPHAREEVSPTNRSDARCICGEQPDGYDARTNEPACEDCAYLRSDGGQSAEERQADALETIADELRYQNAVFAEVISTIDAIHGGGLRSASAISTAIDDHAVTREAQGVSR
;
A
#
# COMPACT_ATOMS: atom_id res chain seq x y z
N MET A 1 -19.13 33.75 23.21
CA MET A 1 -19.65 33.51 21.85
C MET A 1 -18.51 32.95 20.98
N GLY A 2 -18.19 31.66 21.15
CA GLY A 2 -17.08 31.02 20.43
C GLY A 2 -17.57 30.44 19.11
N ARG A 3 -16.92 30.79 18.00
CA ARG A 3 -17.18 30.16 16.70
C ARG A 3 -16.59 28.76 16.74
N THR A 4 -17.45 27.76 16.80
CA THR A 4 -17.08 26.36 16.56
C THR A 4 -16.41 26.31 15.19
N PRO A 5 -15.14 25.88 15.06
CA PRO A 5 -14.55 25.69 13.75
C PRO A 5 -15.40 24.64 13.04
N HIS A 6 -15.84 24.94 11.82
CA HIS A 6 -16.49 23.95 10.98
C HIS A 6 -15.57 22.72 10.96
N ALA A 7 -16.04 21.62 11.55
CA ALA A 7 -15.44 20.32 11.31
C ALA A 7 -15.38 20.22 9.78
N ARG A 8 -14.16 20.15 9.25
CA ARG A 8 -13.94 19.85 7.84
C ARG A 8 -14.75 18.60 7.60
N GLU A 9 -15.87 18.74 6.89
CA GLU A 9 -16.52 17.61 6.24
C GLU A 9 -15.51 17.13 5.22
N GLU A 10 -14.58 16.28 5.69
CA GLU A 10 -13.94 15.31 4.84
C GLU A 10 -15.11 14.59 4.20
N VAL A 11 -15.39 14.95 2.95
CA VAL A 11 -16.38 14.27 2.14
C VAL A 11 -15.92 12.83 2.13
N SER A 12 -16.53 12.05 3.02
CA SER A 12 -16.27 10.63 3.15
C SER A 12 -16.44 10.08 1.73
N PRO A 13 -15.44 9.39 1.16
CA PRO A 13 -15.45 8.98 -0.25
C PRO A 13 -16.74 8.26 -0.65
N THR A 14 -17.42 7.66 0.33
CA THR A 14 -18.76 7.07 0.29
C THR A 14 -19.87 7.93 -0.33
N ASN A 15 -19.70 9.24 -0.55
CA ASN A 15 -20.72 10.11 -1.14
C ASN A 15 -20.51 10.47 -2.62
N ARG A 16 -19.57 9.83 -3.33
CA ARG A 16 -19.45 10.00 -4.79
C ARG A 16 -20.50 9.11 -5.49
N SER A 17 -21.57 9.74 -5.99
CA SER A 17 -22.67 9.10 -6.74
C SER A 17 -22.24 8.25 -7.94
N ASP A 18 -21.01 8.45 -8.41
CA ASP A 18 -20.48 7.83 -9.63
C ASP A 18 -19.51 6.68 -9.33
N ALA A 19 -19.29 6.35 -8.05
CA ALA A 19 -18.48 5.21 -7.67
C ALA A 19 -19.15 3.89 -8.12
N ARG A 20 -18.39 3.06 -8.83
CA ARG A 20 -18.83 1.77 -9.38
C ARG A 20 -17.86 0.70 -8.93
N CYS A 21 -18.36 -0.43 -8.48
CA CYS A 21 -17.51 -1.61 -8.30
C CYS A 21 -17.01 -2.11 -9.67
N ILE A 22 -15.89 -2.84 -9.68
CA ILE A 22 -15.34 -3.47 -10.89
C ILE A 22 -16.33 -4.42 -11.58
N CYS A 23 -17.26 -5.02 -10.83
CA CYS A 23 -18.34 -5.84 -11.38
C CYS A 23 -19.48 -5.03 -12.00
N GLY A 24 -19.46 -3.70 -11.89
CA GLY A 24 -20.47 -2.78 -12.40
C GLY A 24 -21.61 -2.47 -11.42
N GLU A 25 -21.70 -3.18 -10.30
CA GLU A 25 -22.69 -2.96 -9.26
C GLU A 25 -22.41 -1.68 -8.44
N GLN A 26 -23.45 -1.23 -7.75
CA GLN A 26 -23.33 -0.13 -6.79
C GLN A 26 -22.45 -0.63 -5.63
N PRO A 27 -21.35 0.07 -5.30
CA PRO A 27 -20.49 -0.34 -4.21
C PRO A 27 -21.18 -0.14 -2.85
N ASP A 28 -21.01 -1.13 -1.95
CA ASP A 28 -21.43 -1.05 -0.55
C ASP A 28 -20.40 -0.27 0.29
N GLY A 29 -19.15 -0.20 -0.18
CA GLY A 29 -18.06 0.48 0.49
C GLY A 29 -16.78 0.50 -0.35
N TYR A 30 -15.65 0.42 0.34
CA TYR A 30 -14.32 0.41 -0.27
C TYR A 30 -13.57 -0.85 0.13
N ASP A 31 -12.79 -1.38 -0.80
CA ASP A 31 -11.77 -2.37 -0.51
C ASP A 31 -10.66 -1.71 0.33
N ALA A 32 -10.36 -2.25 1.50
CA ALA A 32 -9.39 -1.67 2.42
C ALA A 32 -7.93 -1.84 1.96
N ARG A 33 -7.66 -2.78 1.04
CA ARG A 33 -6.34 -3.02 0.47
C ARG A 33 -6.02 -2.03 -0.65
N THR A 34 -6.97 -1.81 -1.58
CA THR A 34 -6.75 -0.95 -2.75
C THR A 34 -7.33 0.45 -2.60
N ASN A 35 -8.19 0.66 -1.59
CA ASN A 35 -8.98 1.88 -1.39
C ASN A 35 -9.84 2.23 -2.62
N GLU A 36 -10.33 1.21 -3.34
CA GLU A 36 -11.22 1.33 -4.49
C GLU A 36 -12.67 0.97 -4.11
N PRO A 37 -13.69 1.53 -4.79
CA PRO A 37 -15.07 1.17 -4.52
C PRO A 37 -15.33 -0.31 -4.83
N ALA A 38 -15.89 -1.04 -3.88
CA ALA A 38 -16.18 -2.47 -4.03
C ALA A 38 -17.54 -2.82 -3.42
N CYS A 39 -18.25 -3.76 -4.03
CA CYS A 39 -19.37 -4.44 -3.37
C CYS A 39 -18.84 -5.50 -2.40
N GLU A 40 -19.71 -6.00 -1.51
CA GLU A 40 -19.33 -7.00 -0.50
C GLU A 40 -18.61 -8.24 -1.10
N ASP A 41 -19.02 -8.67 -2.29
CA ASP A 41 -18.46 -9.86 -2.96
C ASP A 41 -17.16 -9.60 -3.71
N CYS A 42 -16.88 -8.34 -4.08
CA CYS A 42 -15.70 -7.97 -4.86
C CYS A 42 -14.58 -7.36 -4.01
N ALA A 43 -14.88 -6.99 -2.75
CA ALA A 43 -13.86 -6.55 -1.82
C ALA A 43 -12.97 -7.74 -1.45
N TYR A 44 -11.68 -7.63 -1.74
CA TYR A 44 -10.66 -8.56 -1.28
C TYR A 44 -10.46 -8.44 0.23
N LEU A 45 -10.46 -7.20 0.72
CA LEU A 45 -10.42 -6.91 2.14
C LEU A 45 -11.56 -5.94 2.47
N ARG A 46 -12.56 -6.40 3.21
CA ARG A 46 -13.69 -5.54 3.54
C ARG A 46 -13.26 -4.50 4.57
N SER A 47 -13.63 -3.24 4.36
CA SER A 47 -13.30 -2.15 5.30
C SER A 47 -13.97 -2.30 6.69
N ASP A 48 -15.04 -3.09 6.80
CA ASP A 48 -15.67 -3.46 8.07
C ASP A 48 -15.03 -4.72 8.72
N GLY A 49 -14.11 -5.38 8.00
CA GLY A 49 -13.47 -6.64 8.37
C GLY A 49 -14.35 -7.88 8.18
N GLY A 50 -15.54 -7.75 7.58
CA GLY A 50 -16.48 -8.88 7.44
C GLY A 50 -17.52 -8.95 8.56
N GLN A 51 -18.51 -9.83 8.37
CA GLN A 51 -19.71 -9.87 9.21
C GLN A 51 -19.49 -10.70 10.49
N SER A 52 -18.54 -11.64 10.47
CA SER A 52 -18.22 -12.54 11.58
C SER A 52 -16.84 -12.26 12.23
N ALA A 53 -16.58 -12.87 13.38
CA ALA A 53 -15.26 -12.78 14.02
C ALA A 53 -14.22 -13.63 13.26
N GLU A 54 -14.67 -14.73 12.66
CA GLU A 54 -13.88 -15.65 11.87
C GLU A 54 -13.41 -15.02 10.55
N GLU A 55 -14.29 -14.30 9.85
CA GLU A 55 -13.92 -13.52 8.66
C GLU A 55 -12.91 -12.44 9.00
N ARG A 56 -13.17 -11.65 10.06
CA ARG A 56 -12.20 -10.65 10.56
C ARG A 56 -10.84 -11.23 10.87
N GLN A 57 -10.81 -12.45 11.42
CA GLN A 57 -9.57 -13.14 11.72
C GLN A 57 -8.85 -13.60 10.45
N ALA A 58 -9.58 -14.14 9.47
CA ALA A 58 -9.02 -14.57 8.19
C ALA A 58 -8.39 -13.38 7.45
N ASP A 59 -9.12 -12.28 7.33
CA ASP A 59 -8.69 -11.02 6.72
C ASP A 59 -7.41 -10.46 7.38
N ALA A 60 -7.36 -10.46 8.71
CA ALA A 60 -6.18 -10.03 9.46
C ALA A 60 -4.97 -10.94 9.22
N LEU A 61 -5.18 -12.26 9.20
CA LEU A 61 -4.10 -13.22 8.93
C LEU A 61 -3.57 -13.10 7.50
N GLU A 62 -4.44 -12.86 6.54
CA GLU A 62 -4.04 -12.63 5.16
C GLU A 62 -3.21 -11.34 5.01
N THR A 63 -3.63 -10.26 5.65
CA THR A 63 -2.88 -9.01 5.72
C THR A 63 -1.47 -9.23 6.31
N ILE A 64 -1.38 -9.98 7.41
CA ILE A 64 -0.10 -10.34 8.03
C ILE A 64 0.76 -11.18 7.08
N ALA A 65 0.17 -12.14 6.37
CA ALA A 65 0.91 -13.00 5.44
C ALA A 65 1.49 -12.21 4.26
N ASP A 66 0.73 -11.27 3.70
CA ASP A 66 1.20 -10.39 2.62
C ASP A 66 2.33 -9.48 3.08
N GLU A 67 2.20 -8.89 4.27
CA GLU A 67 3.24 -8.05 4.87
C GLU A 67 4.53 -8.84 5.14
N LEU A 68 4.42 -10.08 5.64
CA LEU A 68 5.59 -10.95 5.85
C LEU A 68 6.27 -11.34 4.52
N ARG A 69 5.51 -11.57 3.45
CA ARG A 69 6.08 -11.82 2.11
C ARG A 69 6.83 -10.61 1.60
N TYR A 70 6.25 -9.42 1.75
CA TYR A 70 6.89 -8.16 1.37
C TYR A 70 8.19 -7.94 2.15
N GLN A 71 8.16 -8.09 3.48
CA GLN A 71 9.36 -7.96 4.31
C GLN A 71 10.45 -8.96 3.94
N ASN A 72 10.10 -10.22 3.68
CA ASN A 72 11.07 -11.22 3.24
C ASN A 72 11.70 -10.87 1.89
N ALA A 73 10.93 -10.31 0.95
CA ALA A 73 11.46 -9.83 -0.33
C ALA A 73 12.43 -8.67 -0.12
N VAL A 74 12.09 -7.71 0.74
CA VAL A 74 12.97 -6.58 1.09
C VAL A 74 14.25 -7.07 1.77
N PHE A 75 14.15 -8.02 2.70
CA PHE A 75 15.33 -8.58 3.37
C PHE A 75 16.25 -9.32 2.40
N ALA A 76 15.69 -10.07 1.45
CA ALA A 76 16.48 -10.73 0.40
C ALA A 76 17.28 -9.71 -0.43
N GLU A 77 16.65 -8.57 -0.76
CA GLU A 77 17.31 -7.49 -1.51
C GLU A 77 18.40 -6.78 -0.69
N VAL A 78 18.14 -6.53 0.59
CA VAL A 78 19.15 -5.96 1.51
C VAL A 78 20.35 -6.89 1.64
N ILE A 79 20.13 -8.20 1.79
CA ILE A 79 21.20 -9.20 1.87
C ILE A 79 22.00 -9.21 0.57
N SER A 80 21.32 -9.23 -0.59
CA SER A 80 21.97 -9.17 -1.91
C SER A 80 22.87 -7.93 -2.05
N THR A 81 22.37 -6.78 -1.61
CA THR A 81 23.12 -5.51 -1.64
C THR A 81 24.35 -5.57 -0.73
N ILE A 82 24.18 -6.08 0.50
CA ILE A 82 25.27 -6.21 1.46
C ILE A 82 26.33 -7.20 0.96
N ASP A 83 25.93 -8.32 0.36
CA ASP A 83 26.84 -9.30 -0.22
C ASP A 83 27.60 -8.72 -1.43
N ALA A 84 26.94 -7.92 -2.26
CA ALA A 84 27.60 -7.19 -3.35
C ALA A 84 28.64 -6.17 -2.83
N ILE A 85 28.38 -5.54 -1.68
CA ILE A 85 29.31 -4.60 -1.03
C ILE A 85 30.49 -5.36 -0.39
N HIS A 86 30.23 -6.47 0.32
CA HIS A 86 31.24 -7.24 1.03
C HIS A 86 32.08 -8.14 0.11
N GLY A 87 31.48 -8.83 -0.84
CA GLY A 87 32.16 -9.63 -1.86
C GLY A 87 32.95 -8.79 -2.87
N GLY A 88 32.66 -7.49 -2.95
CA GLY A 88 33.33 -6.54 -3.84
C GLY A 88 34.60 -5.89 -3.29
N GLY A 89 34.94 -6.06 -2.00
CA GLY A 89 36.11 -5.46 -1.35
C GLY A 89 36.21 -3.94 -1.55
N LEU A 90 35.70 -3.14 -0.61
CA LEU A 90 35.85 -1.66 -0.58
C LEU A 90 35.62 -1.01 -1.97
N ARG A 91 34.46 -1.21 -2.59
CA ARG A 91 34.10 -0.41 -3.77
C ARG A 91 33.92 1.04 -3.32
N SER A 92 34.77 1.91 -3.88
CA SER A 92 34.90 3.34 -3.57
C SER A 92 33.53 4.02 -3.44
N ALA A 93 33.38 4.94 -2.50
CA ALA A 93 32.12 5.66 -2.21
C ALA A 93 31.44 6.27 -3.45
N SER A 94 32.20 6.51 -4.53
CA SER A 94 31.67 6.92 -5.84
C SER A 94 30.73 5.90 -6.46
N ALA A 95 31.00 4.59 -6.34
CA ALA A 95 30.14 3.54 -6.90
C ALA A 95 28.79 3.45 -6.16
N ILE A 96 28.80 3.73 -4.86
CA ILE A 96 27.59 3.78 -4.03
C ILE A 96 26.75 5.02 -4.42
N SER A 97 27.36 6.19 -4.60
CA SER A 97 26.63 7.38 -5.08
C SER A 97 26.04 7.17 -6.48
N THR A 98 26.79 6.59 -7.42
CA THR A 98 26.27 6.31 -8.76
C THR A 98 25.09 5.33 -8.74
N ALA A 99 25.14 4.28 -7.92
CA ALA A 99 24.03 3.35 -7.80
C ALA A 99 22.79 3.99 -7.16
N ILE A 100 22.96 4.89 -6.18
CA ILE A 100 21.86 5.64 -5.55
C ILE A 100 21.24 6.62 -6.54
N ASP A 101 22.06 7.35 -7.30
CA ASP A 101 21.59 8.32 -8.30
C ASP A 101 20.85 7.61 -9.46
N ASP A 102 21.37 6.48 -9.95
CA ASP A 102 20.68 5.66 -10.95
C ASP A 102 19.33 5.15 -10.41
N HIS A 103 19.28 4.78 -9.13
CA HIS A 103 18.03 4.36 -8.50
C HIS A 103 17.01 5.50 -8.39
N ALA A 104 17.47 6.73 -8.10
CA ALA A 104 16.64 7.92 -8.08
C ALA A 104 16.05 8.25 -9.47
N VAL A 105 16.84 8.09 -10.54
CA VAL A 105 16.40 8.26 -11.92
C VAL A 105 15.33 7.24 -12.31
N THR A 106 15.49 5.97 -11.91
CA THR A 106 14.43 4.96 -12.11
C THR A 106 13.16 5.26 -11.33
N ARG A 107 13.26 5.88 -10.15
CA ARG A 107 12.12 6.24 -9.31
C ARG A 107 11.30 7.40 -9.89
N GLU A 108 11.96 8.39 -10.51
CA GLU A 108 11.31 9.46 -11.28
C GLU A 108 10.66 8.92 -12.57
N ALA A 109 11.31 7.99 -13.26
CA ALA A 109 10.76 7.34 -14.45
C ALA A 109 9.51 6.49 -14.18
N GLN A 110 9.33 6.02 -12.95
CA GLN A 110 8.14 5.28 -12.49
C GLN A 110 7.01 6.20 -11.97
N GLY A 111 7.16 7.53 -12.06
CA GLY A 111 6.10 8.48 -11.71
C GLY A 111 5.76 8.53 -10.22
N VAL A 112 6.61 7.99 -9.34
CA VAL A 112 6.42 8.06 -7.88
C VAL A 112 6.95 9.40 -7.39
N SER A 113 6.24 10.47 -7.74
CA SER A 113 6.44 11.77 -7.10
C SER A 113 5.64 11.82 -5.81
N ARG A 114 6.30 12.29 -4.76
CA ARG A 114 5.82 12.40 -3.38
C ARG A 114 4.59 13.29 -3.24
#